data_AF-A0A1M5EU78-F1
#
_entry.id   AF-A0A1M5EU78-F1
#
_cell.length_a   1.000
_cell.length_b   1.000
_cell.length_c   1.000
_cell.angle_alpha   90.00
_cell.angle_beta   90.00
_cell.angle_gamma   90.00
#
_symmetry.space_group_name_H-M   'P 1'
#
loop_
_entity.id
_entity.type
_entity.pdbx_description
1 polymer ?
#
loop_
_entity_poly.entity_id
_entity_poly.type
_entity_poly.pdbx_seq_one_letter_code
_entity_poly.pdbx_strand_id
1 'polypeptide(L)'
;MRNLILLLSFLAIVSCNGQTDLETFKFDEKVPENIVKKGVQETEANYGLLSYKQEAVQNFKVGTVGLSDYSVPKGYDYSNNNLAVFVNNYQANNYLGFILNVVKEDEGKKIIDYLTKTYGKPESRETDKGNLAYFWEVSSKNKWIFLLQTQESAQDDNKYRNTKLIILKKGIRVDNSTDTSVFSILDSFNLAYPKK
;
A
#
# COMPACT_ATOMS: atom_id res chain seq x y z
N MET A 1 -22.06 -58.50 -4.90
CA MET A 1 -21.01 -58.32 -3.88
C MET A 1 -19.88 -57.50 -4.48
N ARG A 2 -19.45 -56.47 -3.74
CA ARG A 2 -18.11 -55.87 -3.76
C ARG A 2 -17.68 -55.19 -5.07
N ASN A 3 -17.72 -53.86 -5.08
CA ASN A 3 -16.56 -53.01 -5.38
C ASN A 3 -16.93 -51.57 -5.01
N LEU A 4 -16.82 -51.28 -3.72
CA LEU A 4 -16.96 -49.94 -3.16
C LEU A 4 -15.66 -49.17 -3.47
N ILE A 5 -15.70 -48.30 -4.47
CA ILE A 5 -14.63 -47.36 -4.78
C ILE A 5 -14.68 -46.27 -3.70
N LEU A 6 -13.87 -46.43 -2.66
CA LEU A 6 -13.55 -45.39 -1.69
C LEU A 6 -12.53 -44.44 -2.34
N LEU A 7 -13.02 -43.47 -3.14
CA LEU A 7 -12.26 -42.25 -3.40
C LEU A 7 -12.48 -41.35 -2.18
N LEU A 8 -11.61 -41.52 -1.17
CA LEU A 8 -11.45 -40.51 -0.12
C LEU A 8 -11.01 -39.22 -0.79
N SER A 9 -11.97 -38.31 -0.90
CA SER A 9 -11.79 -36.90 -1.15
C SER A 9 -10.97 -36.31 0.00
N PHE A 10 -9.65 -36.39 -0.13
CA PHE A 10 -8.75 -35.48 0.56
C PHE A 10 -8.94 -34.09 -0.07
N LEU A 11 -10.06 -33.45 0.24
CA LEU A 11 -10.15 -32.00 0.29
C LEU A 11 -9.25 -31.61 1.47
N ALA A 12 -7.95 -31.56 1.19
CA ALA A 12 -7.02 -30.83 2.02
C ALA A 12 -7.52 -29.38 2.02
N ILE A 13 -8.30 -29.04 3.04
CA ILE A 13 -8.45 -27.66 3.47
C ILE A 13 -7.06 -27.31 4.00
N VAL A 14 -6.17 -26.95 3.08
CA VAL A 14 -4.97 -26.22 3.42
C VAL A 14 -5.52 -24.95 4.03
N SER A 15 -5.55 -24.91 5.36
CA SER A 15 -5.81 -23.73 6.16
C SER A 15 -4.77 -22.70 5.76
N CYS A 16 -5.06 -21.99 4.68
CA CYS A 16 -4.23 -20.94 4.17
C CYS A 16 -4.36 -19.82 5.22
N ASN A 17 -3.34 -19.65 6.06
CA ASN A 17 -3.09 -18.39 6.74
C ASN A 17 -2.71 -17.33 5.68
N GLY A 18 -3.57 -17.17 4.68
CA GLY A 18 -3.30 -16.47 3.44
C GLY A 18 -3.49 -14.99 3.66
N GLN A 19 -2.39 -14.26 3.64
CA GLN A 19 -2.43 -12.81 3.59
C GLN A 19 -3.17 -12.34 2.32
N THR A 20 -4.03 -11.34 2.49
CA THR A 20 -4.73 -10.69 1.38
C THR A 20 -3.74 -9.87 0.56
N ASP A 21 -3.65 -10.14 -0.73
CA ASP A 21 -2.75 -9.41 -1.62
C ASP A 21 -3.37 -8.08 -2.06
N LEU A 22 -2.77 -6.97 -1.64
CA LEU A 22 -3.22 -5.62 -1.96
C LEU A 22 -3.17 -5.34 -3.48
N GLU A 23 -2.30 -6.02 -4.24
CA GLU A 23 -2.23 -5.83 -5.70
C GLU A 23 -3.37 -6.52 -6.47
N THR A 24 -4.16 -7.36 -5.81
CA THR A 24 -5.31 -8.03 -6.44
C THR A 24 -6.56 -7.17 -6.46
N PHE A 25 -6.59 -6.05 -5.73
CA PHE A 25 -7.71 -5.12 -5.74
C PHE A 25 -7.79 -4.37 -7.06
N LYS A 26 -9.00 -4.29 -7.59
CA LYS A 26 -9.29 -3.61 -8.85
C LYS A 26 -9.90 -2.25 -8.57
N PHE A 27 -9.41 -1.23 -9.26
CA PHE A 27 -9.96 0.11 -9.12
C PHE A 27 -11.43 0.15 -9.51
N ASP A 28 -12.18 1.04 -8.85
CA ASP A 28 -13.61 1.26 -9.02
C ASP A 28 -14.51 0.09 -8.59
N GLU A 29 -13.95 -1.07 -8.22
CA GLU A 29 -14.69 -2.16 -7.58
C GLU A 29 -14.84 -1.90 -6.07
N LYS A 30 -15.85 -2.52 -5.46
CA LYS A 30 -16.08 -2.40 -4.02
C LYS A 30 -14.90 -2.98 -3.24
N VAL A 31 -14.44 -2.23 -2.25
CA VAL A 31 -13.48 -2.73 -1.25
C VAL A 31 -14.09 -3.92 -0.51
N PRO A 32 -13.33 -5.01 -0.29
CA PRO A 32 -13.77 -6.16 0.49
C PRO A 32 -14.39 -5.79 1.84
N GLU A 33 -15.50 -6.44 2.19
CA GLU A 33 -16.28 -6.10 3.39
C GLU A 33 -15.48 -6.24 4.69
N ASN A 34 -14.51 -7.16 4.73
CA ASN A 34 -13.61 -7.32 5.89
C ASN A 34 -12.71 -6.11 6.13
N ILE A 35 -12.34 -5.36 5.09
CA ILE A 35 -11.56 -4.12 5.21
C ILE A 35 -12.45 -2.99 5.72
N VAL A 36 -13.67 -2.91 5.21
CA VAL A 36 -14.66 -1.89 5.62
C VAL A 36 -15.06 -2.09 7.09
N LYS A 37 -15.40 -3.32 7.51
CA LYS A 37 -15.86 -3.61 8.87
C LYS A 37 -14.77 -3.48 9.95
N LYS A 38 -13.52 -3.76 9.60
CA LYS A 38 -12.39 -3.73 10.54
C LYS A 38 -11.59 -2.43 10.47
N GLY A 39 -11.82 -1.61 9.45
CA GLY A 39 -11.08 -0.39 9.23
C GLY A 39 -11.66 0.80 9.98
N VAL A 40 -10.78 1.68 10.45
CA VAL A 40 -11.18 2.99 10.97
C VAL A 40 -11.31 3.96 9.80
N GLN A 41 -12.45 4.64 9.71
CA GLN A 41 -12.65 5.69 8.71
C GLN A 41 -11.77 6.91 9.02
N GLU A 42 -10.93 7.29 8.09
CA GLU A 42 -10.03 8.44 8.22
C GLU A 42 -9.86 9.17 6.88
N THR A 43 -9.58 10.46 6.93
CA THR A 43 -9.12 11.24 5.77
C THR A 43 -7.60 11.30 5.78
N GLU A 44 -6.95 10.82 4.71
CA GLU A 44 -5.50 10.86 4.61
C GLU A 44 -5.00 12.30 4.49
N ALA A 45 -4.05 12.68 5.34
CA ALA A 45 -3.71 14.07 5.58
C ALA A 45 -2.98 14.77 4.42
N ASN A 46 -2.30 14.03 3.53
CA ASN A 46 -1.52 14.63 2.44
C ASN A 46 -2.36 14.91 1.20
N TYR A 47 -3.35 14.07 0.94
CA TYR A 47 -4.13 14.10 -0.30
C TYR A 47 -5.64 14.28 -0.08
N GLY A 48 -6.11 14.27 1.17
CA GLY A 48 -7.52 14.42 1.50
C GLY A 48 -8.40 13.23 1.07
N LEU A 49 -7.79 12.09 0.76
CA LEU A 49 -8.51 10.90 0.31
C LEU A 49 -9.16 10.18 1.49
N LEU A 50 -10.43 9.84 1.34
CA LEU A 50 -11.16 9.02 2.31
C LEU A 50 -10.59 7.61 2.32
N SER A 51 -10.47 7.03 3.51
CA SER A 51 -9.76 5.76 3.70
C SER A 51 -10.31 4.91 4.82
N TYR A 52 -10.02 3.61 4.75
CA TYR A 52 -10.14 2.67 5.86
C TYR A 52 -8.75 2.27 6.35
N LYS A 53 -8.33 2.85 7.48
CA LYS A 53 -7.08 2.48 8.14
C LYS A 53 -7.20 1.10 8.80
N GLN A 54 -6.23 0.24 8.54
CA GLN A 54 -6.17 -1.13 9.05
C GLN A 54 -5.09 -1.23 10.14
N GLU A 55 -5.48 -1.72 11.32
CA GLU A 55 -4.53 -2.00 12.40
C GLU A 55 -3.78 -3.32 12.18
N ALA A 56 -4.46 -4.33 11.62
CA ALA A 56 -3.91 -5.68 11.46
C ALA A 56 -3.20 -5.88 10.10
N VAL A 57 -2.09 -5.16 9.88
CA VAL A 57 -1.31 -5.18 8.62
C VAL A 57 -0.72 -6.56 8.30
N GLN A 58 -0.43 -7.38 9.30
CA GLN A 58 0.04 -8.76 9.15
C GLN A 58 -0.93 -9.68 8.40
N ASN A 59 -2.17 -9.25 8.16
CA ASN A 59 -3.13 -9.98 7.32
C ASN A 59 -2.99 -9.66 5.83
N PHE A 60 -2.03 -8.81 5.45
CA PHE A 60 -1.87 -8.32 4.09
C PHE A 60 -0.47 -8.60 3.53
N LYS A 61 -0.37 -8.57 2.21
CA LYS A 61 0.88 -8.68 1.46
C LYS A 61 0.84 -7.78 0.23
N VAL A 62 2.01 -7.54 -0.35
CA VAL A 62 2.17 -6.90 -1.67
C VAL A 62 2.82 -7.93 -2.60
N GLY A 63 2.02 -8.54 -3.47
CA GLY A 63 2.47 -9.64 -4.33
C GLY A 63 2.99 -10.83 -3.52
N THR A 64 4.31 -11.05 -3.58
CA THR A 64 4.99 -12.12 -2.82
C THR A 64 5.52 -11.66 -1.46
N VAL A 65 5.43 -10.36 -1.14
CA VAL A 65 6.01 -9.80 0.09
C VAL A 65 4.97 -9.75 1.20
N GLY A 66 5.07 -10.69 2.13
CA GLY A 66 4.25 -10.69 3.33
C GLY A 66 4.66 -9.60 4.32
N LEU A 67 3.68 -9.01 4.99
CA LEU A 67 3.89 -7.95 5.97
C LEU A 67 3.82 -8.53 7.39
N SER A 68 4.62 -7.99 8.30
CA SER A 68 4.47 -8.27 9.72
C SER A 68 3.83 -7.08 10.45
N ASP A 69 3.22 -7.37 11.59
CA ASP A 69 2.94 -6.35 12.58
C ASP A 69 4.28 -5.99 13.24
N TYR A 70 4.66 -4.72 13.14
CA TYR A 70 5.96 -4.24 13.59
C TYR A 70 5.89 -2.78 13.98
N SER A 71 6.44 -2.48 15.15
CA SER A 71 6.63 -1.12 15.67
C SER A 71 8.11 -0.91 15.98
N VAL A 72 8.64 0.26 15.63
CA VAL A 72 10.01 0.64 15.97
C VAL A 72 10.11 0.72 17.50
N PRO A 73 11.11 0.08 18.14
CA PRO A 73 11.34 0.25 19.57
C PRO A 73 11.54 1.72 19.92
N LYS A 74 10.79 2.23 20.91
CA LYS A 74 10.74 3.67 21.28
C LYS A 74 10.42 4.60 20.09
N GLY A 75 9.68 4.10 19.11
CA GLY A 75 9.14 4.92 18.04
C GLY A 75 8.02 5.84 18.56
N TYR A 76 7.65 6.82 17.74
CA TYR A 76 6.43 7.59 17.93
C TYR A 76 5.20 6.74 17.55
N ASP A 77 3.99 7.22 17.84
CA ASP A 77 2.74 6.49 17.55
C ASP A 77 2.55 6.11 16.07
N TYR A 78 3.22 6.83 15.17
CA TYR A 78 3.21 6.57 13.72
C TYR A 78 4.37 5.67 13.26
N SER A 79 5.31 5.31 14.14
CA SER A 79 6.51 4.52 13.84
C SER A 79 6.20 3.01 13.81
N ASN A 80 5.17 2.62 13.08
CA ASN A 80 4.74 1.24 12.90
C ASN A 80 4.39 0.93 11.44
N ASN A 81 4.31 -0.35 11.11
CA ASN A 81 3.70 -0.79 9.87
C ASN A 81 2.20 -0.46 9.91
N ASN A 82 1.69 0.31 8.95
CA ASN A 82 0.28 0.66 8.86
C ASN A 82 -0.21 0.75 7.41
N LEU A 83 -1.49 0.47 7.20
CA LEU A 83 -2.15 0.44 5.90
C LEU A 83 -3.40 1.31 5.95
N ALA A 84 -3.62 2.16 4.95
CA ALA A 84 -4.92 2.76 4.71
C ALA A 84 -5.37 2.51 3.27
N VAL A 85 -6.60 2.00 3.12
CA VAL A 85 -7.20 1.66 1.82
C VAL A 85 -8.13 2.79 1.40
N PHE A 86 -7.84 3.43 0.27
CA PHE A 86 -8.57 4.59 -0.23
C PHE A 86 -9.87 4.20 -0.94
N VAL A 87 -10.92 4.97 -0.67
CA VAL A 87 -12.24 4.82 -1.29
C VAL A 87 -12.76 6.14 -1.83
N ASN A 88 -13.64 6.07 -2.84
CA ASN A 88 -14.26 7.26 -3.41
C ASN A 88 -15.19 8.00 -2.42
N ASN A 89 -15.94 7.24 -1.62
CA ASN A 89 -16.74 7.68 -0.49
C ASN A 89 -17.17 6.46 0.34
N TYR A 90 -17.67 6.69 1.55
CA TYR A 90 -18.04 5.62 2.49
C TYR A 90 -19.35 4.89 2.13
N GLN A 91 -20.16 5.44 1.21
CA GLN A 91 -21.41 4.82 0.77
C GLN A 91 -21.18 3.80 -0.35
N ALA A 92 -20.43 4.19 -1.38
CA ALA A 92 -20.10 3.35 -2.52
C ALA A 92 -18.93 2.40 -2.23
N ASN A 93 -17.95 2.85 -1.43
CA ASN A 93 -16.75 2.10 -1.07
C ASN A 93 -15.96 1.58 -2.28
N ASN A 94 -15.93 2.33 -3.37
CA ASN A 94 -15.17 1.94 -4.55
C ASN A 94 -13.69 2.22 -4.31
N TYR A 95 -12.86 1.21 -4.56
CA TYR A 95 -11.43 1.23 -4.32
C TYR A 95 -10.69 2.21 -5.25
N LEU A 96 -9.87 3.07 -4.65
CA LEU A 96 -9.02 4.03 -5.36
C LEU A 96 -7.52 3.69 -5.28
N GLY A 97 -7.11 2.88 -4.32
CA GLY A 97 -5.71 2.62 -4.03
C GLY A 97 -5.43 2.40 -2.55
N PHE A 98 -4.17 2.45 -2.15
CA PHE A 98 -3.78 2.39 -0.75
C PHE A 98 -2.47 3.16 -0.49
N ILE A 99 -2.24 3.40 0.79
CA ILE A 99 -0.97 3.81 1.37
C ILE A 99 -0.53 2.73 2.37
N LEU A 100 0.71 2.29 2.25
CA LEU A 100 1.33 1.31 3.13
C LEU A 100 2.64 1.90 3.63
N ASN A 101 2.74 2.11 4.94
CA ASN A 101 3.99 2.47 5.60
C ASN A 101 4.62 1.20 6.16
N VAL A 102 5.90 0.98 5.85
CA VAL A 102 6.69 -0.15 6.32
C VAL A 102 7.96 0.38 6.96
N VAL A 103 8.06 0.24 8.29
CA VAL A 103 9.21 0.68 9.08
C VAL A 103 10.18 -0.45 9.41
N LYS A 104 9.83 -1.68 9.03
CA LYS A 104 10.73 -2.83 9.07
C LYS A 104 11.57 -2.90 7.79
N GLU A 105 12.87 -2.67 7.93
CA GLU A 105 13.76 -2.40 6.79
C GLU A 105 13.84 -3.54 5.76
N ASP A 106 13.82 -4.80 6.21
CA ASP A 106 13.90 -5.96 5.30
C ASP A 106 12.65 -6.11 4.44
N GLU A 107 11.47 -5.83 4.99
CA GLU A 107 10.19 -5.82 4.26
C GLU A 107 10.16 -4.67 3.24
N GLY A 108 10.64 -3.48 3.63
CA GLY A 108 10.77 -2.35 2.71
C GLY A 108 11.67 -2.65 1.50
N LYS A 109 12.82 -3.29 1.71
CA LYS A 109 13.72 -3.74 0.62
C LYS A 109 13.04 -4.76 -0.29
N LYS A 110 12.37 -5.77 0.29
CA LYS A 110 11.63 -6.78 -0.49
C LYS A 110 10.53 -6.17 -1.35
N ILE A 111 9.84 -5.14 -0.87
CA ILE A 111 8.83 -4.40 -1.66
C ILE A 111 9.49 -3.73 -2.87
N ILE A 112 10.61 -3.03 -2.68
CA ILE A 112 11.32 -2.36 -3.79
C ILE A 112 11.78 -3.38 -4.84
N ASP A 113 12.36 -4.50 -4.40
CA ASP A 113 12.82 -5.58 -5.27
C ASP A 113 11.65 -6.19 -6.05
N TYR A 114 10.53 -6.44 -5.37
CA TYR A 114 9.31 -6.96 -5.99
C TYR A 114 8.77 -6.00 -7.06
N LEU A 115 8.64 -4.72 -6.73
CA LEU A 115 8.12 -3.72 -7.67
C LEU A 115 9.04 -3.55 -8.88
N THR A 116 10.36 -3.52 -8.65
CA THR A 116 11.36 -3.40 -9.72
C THR A 116 11.32 -4.62 -10.65
N LYS A 117 11.20 -5.83 -10.10
CA LYS A 117 11.07 -7.07 -10.87
C LYS A 117 9.76 -7.13 -11.67
N THR A 118 8.67 -6.61 -11.10
CA THR A 118 7.32 -6.73 -11.66
C THR A 118 7.01 -5.64 -12.67
N TYR A 119 7.47 -4.41 -12.43
CA TYR A 119 7.11 -3.22 -13.21
C TYR A 119 8.31 -2.57 -13.92
N GLY A 120 9.51 -3.15 -13.80
CA GLY A 120 10.74 -2.61 -14.39
C GLY A 120 11.39 -1.53 -13.52
N LYS A 121 12.40 -0.85 -14.08
CA LYS A 121 13.14 0.19 -13.37
C LYS A 121 12.25 1.44 -13.13
N PRO A 122 12.15 1.97 -11.91
CA PRO A 122 11.41 3.20 -11.65
C PRO A 122 12.11 4.42 -12.24
N GLU A 123 11.34 5.50 -12.41
CA GLU A 123 11.91 6.83 -12.33
C GLU A 123 12.36 7.08 -10.88
N SER A 124 13.63 7.41 -10.67
CA SER A 124 14.22 7.64 -9.35
C SER A 124 14.60 9.10 -9.18
N ARG A 125 14.23 9.69 -8.04
CA ARG A 125 14.55 11.06 -7.67
C ARG A 125 15.19 11.06 -6.29
N GLU A 126 16.33 11.74 -6.16
CA GLU A 126 17.01 11.94 -4.89
C GLU A 126 16.77 13.35 -4.37
N THR A 127 16.41 13.46 -3.09
CA THR A 127 16.33 14.75 -2.40
C THR A 127 17.61 15.03 -1.62
N ASP A 128 17.83 16.30 -1.27
CA ASP A 128 19.05 16.78 -0.62
C ASP A 128 19.32 16.16 0.77
N LYS A 129 18.35 15.43 1.34
CA LYS A 129 18.45 14.76 2.65
C LYS A 129 18.66 13.24 2.56
N GLY A 130 19.02 12.72 1.38
CA GLY A 130 19.20 11.28 1.17
C GLY A 130 17.89 10.48 1.16
N ASN A 131 16.74 11.16 1.04
CA ASN A 131 15.47 10.48 0.79
C ASN A 131 15.38 10.12 -0.69
N LEU A 132 14.84 8.94 -0.96
CA LEU A 132 14.65 8.40 -2.30
C LEU A 132 13.16 8.42 -2.63
N ALA A 133 12.82 8.88 -3.82
CA ALA A 133 11.47 8.84 -4.35
C ALA A 133 11.48 8.08 -5.67
N TYR A 134 10.75 6.97 -5.71
CA TYR A 134 10.55 6.15 -6.90
C TYR A 134 9.14 6.33 -7.45
N PHE A 135 9.04 6.36 -8.77
CA PHE A 135 7.78 6.42 -9.48
C PHE A 135 7.72 5.39 -10.60
N TRP A 136 6.63 4.62 -10.64
CA TRP A 136 6.25 3.82 -11.79
C TRP A 136 4.91 4.28 -12.33
N GLU A 137 4.87 4.52 -13.64
CA GLU A 137 3.63 4.61 -14.38
C GLU A 137 3.33 3.26 -15.03
N VAL A 138 2.28 2.59 -14.56
CA VAL A 138 1.87 1.27 -15.08
C VAL A 138 0.58 1.45 -15.89
N SER A 139 0.72 2.06 -17.07
CA SER A 139 -0.40 2.43 -17.94
C SER A 139 -1.33 1.25 -18.29
N SER A 140 -0.78 0.05 -18.49
CA SER A 140 -1.56 -1.17 -18.78
C SER A 140 -2.51 -1.59 -17.66
N LYS A 141 -2.29 -1.11 -16.43
CA LYS A 141 -3.13 -1.36 -15.26
C LYS A 141 -3.82 -0.10 -14.72
N ASN A 142 -3.75 1.01 -15.47
CA ASN A 142 -4.30 2.32 -15.05
C ASN A 142 -3.87 2.74 -13.63
N LYS A 143 -2.60 2.52 -13.25
CA LYS A 143 -2.09 2.83 -11.91
C LYS A 143 -0.81 3.64 -11.90
N TRP A 144 -0.69 4.45 -10.85
CA TRP A 144 0.54 5.07 -10.40
C TRP A 144 1.05 4.34 -9.15
N ILE A 145 2.36 4.14 -9.09
CA ILE A 145 3.05 3.62 -7.91
C ILE A 145 4.08 4.65 -7.50
N PHE A 146 3.96 5.16 -6.28
CA PHE A 146 4.96 6.01 -5.64
C PHE A 146 5.57 5.24 -4.49
N LEU A 147 6.89 5.28 -4.35
CA LEU A 147 7.56 4.71 -3.18
C LEU A 147 8.57 5.72 -2.65
N LEU A 148 8.42 6.09 -1.39
CA LEU A 148 9.28 7.04 -0.71
C LEU A 148 10.07 6.30 0.37
N GLN A 149 11.39 6.49 0.39
CA GLN A 149 12.23 6.07 1.50
C GLN A 149 12.73 7.29 2.23
N THR A 150 12.39 7.38 3.51
CA THR A 150 12.81 8.49 4.38
C THR A 150 13.53 7.95 5.61
N GLN A 151 14.49 8.73 6.10
CA GLN A 151 15.13 8.46 7.38
C GLN A 151 14.42 9.25 8.47
N GLU A 152 13.92 8.54 9.47
CA GLU A 152 13.18 9.11 10.61
C GLU A 152 13.93 8.81 11.90
N SER A 153 13.69 9.64 12.93
CA SER A 153 14.23 9.42 14.27
C SER A 153 13.17 8.80 15.17
N ALA A 154 13.56 7.82 15.98
CA ALA A 154 12.81 7.36 17.14
C ALA A 154 12.96 8.37 18.30
N GLN A 155 12.24 8.15 19.41
CA GLN A 155 12.29 9.03 20.59
C GLN A 155 13.65 9.04 21.28
N ASP A 156 14.48 8.01 21.08
CA ASP A 156 15.84 7.94 21.61
C ASP A 156 16.92 8.30 20.57
N ASP A 157 16.54 9.08 19.56
CA ASP A 157 17.39 9.54 18.45
C ASP A 157 17.96 8.44 17.54
N ASN A 158 17.64 7.16 17.81
CA ASN A 158 17.95 6.08 16.88
C ASN A 158 17.21 6.30 15.57
N LYS A 159 17.93 6.21 14.46
CA LYS A 159 17.34 6.43 13.14
C LYS A 159 16.86 5.11 12.55
N TYR A 160 15.71 5.14 11.90
CA TYR A 160 15.19 4.03 11.11
C TYR A 160 14.76 4.51 9.73
N ARG A 161 14.59 3.57 8.80
CA ARG A 161 14.14 3.85 7.43
C ARG A 161 12.67 3.51 7.30
N ASN A 162 11.85 4.50 6.98
CA ASN A 162 10.46 4.30 6.61
C ASN A 162 10.35 4.13 5.09
N THR A 163 9.68 3.06 4.66
CA THR A 163 9.29 2.82 3.26
C THR A 163 7.79 3.06 3.13
N LYS A 164 7.42 4.17 2.49
CA LYS A 164 6.03 4.53 2.21
C LYS A 164 5.69 4.19 0.76
N LEU A 165 4.87 3.16 0.57
CA LEU A 165 4.32 2.74 -0.71
C LEU A 165 2.93 3.33 -0.90
N ILE A 166 2.69 3.99 -2.03
CA ILE A 166 1.39 4.50 -2.44
C ILE A 166 1.07 3.90 -3.81
N ILE A 167 -0.02 3.14 -3.90
CA ILE A 167 -0.55 2.65 -5.18
C ILE A 167 -1.92 3.28 -5.39
N LEU A 168 -2.11 3.98 -6.50
CA LEU A 168 -3.32 4.73 -6.79
C LEU A 168 -3.80 4.49 -8.22
N LYS A 169 -5.11 4.58 -8.42
CA LYS A 169 -5.71 4.75 -9.74
C LYS A 169 -5.10 5.99 -10.40
N LYS A 170 -4.71 5.87 -11.67
CA LYS A 170 -4.18 6.99 -12.44
C LYS A 170 -5.26 8.07 -12.62
N GLY A 171 -4.85 9.33 -12.50
CA GLY A 171 -5.72 10.50 -12.67
C GLY A 171 -6.45 10.97 -11.42
N ILE A 172 -6.26 10.31 -10.27
CA ILE A 172 -6.82 10.78 -8.99
C ILE A 172 -6.23 12.15 -8.64
N ARG A 173 -7.08 12.99 -8.08
CA ARG A 173 -6.78 14.36 -7.62
C ARG A 173 -6.93 14.46 -6.12
N VAL A 174 -6.38 15.53 -5.55
CA VAL A 174 -6.58 15.88 -4.14
C VAL A 174 -8.08 15.92 -3.84
N ASP A 175 -8.45 15.43 -2.65
CA ASP A 175 -9.83 15.25 -2.18
C ASP A 175 -10.70 14.35 -3.09
N ASN A 176 -10.08 13.54 -3.95
CA ASN A 176 -10.76 12.81 -5.02
C ASN A 176 -11.63 13.73 -5.91
N SER A 177 -11.17 14.98 -6.11
CA SER A 177 -11.89 15.99 -6.87
C SER A 177 -12.04 15.61 -8.35
N THR A 178 -13.20 15.95 -8.92
CA THR A 178 -13.45 15.88 -10.37
C THR A 178 -13.06 17.17 -11.11
N ASP A 179 -12.74 18.24 -10.38
CA ASP A 179 -12.29 19.52 -10.95
C ASP A 179 -10.88 19.38 -11.53
N THR A 180 -10.74 19.69 -12.83
CA THR A 180 -9.47 19.54 -13.55
C THR A 180 -8.42 20.59 -13.16
N SER A 181 -8.82 21.66 -12.48
CA SER A 181 -7.93 22.68 -11.92
C SER A 181 -7.25 22.26 -10.62
N VAL A 182 -7.82 21.29 -9.89
CA VAL A 182 -7.23 20.74 -8.66
C VAL A 182 -6.06 19.83 -9.03
N PHE A 183 -4.94 19.94 -8.33
CA PHE A 183 -3.76 19.10 -8.60
C PHE A 183 -4.10 17.60 -8.58
N SER A 184 -3.56 16.88 -9.57
CA SER A 184 -3.48 15.43 -9.47
C SER A 184 -2.51 15.02 -8.36
N ILE A 185 -2.63 13.77 -7.89
CA ILE A 185 -1.65 13.24 -6.93
C ILE A 185 -0.25 13.18 -7.56
N LEU A 186 -0.17 12.93 -8.87
CA LEU A 186 1.09 13.01 -9.61
C LEU A 186 1.67 14.42 -9.64
N ASP A 187 0.85 15.47 -9.79
CA ASP A 187 1.33 16.85 -9.73
C ASP A 187 1.90 17.18 -8.35
N SER A 188 1.21 16.74 -7.28
CA SER A 188 1.66 16.88 -5.90
C SER A 188 3.01 16.17 -5.67
N PHE A 189 3.18 14.97 -6.21
CA PHE A 189 4.45 14.24 -6.18
C PHE A 189 5.56 14.96 -6.97
N ASN A 190 5.25 15.49 -8.15
CA ASN A 190 6.20 16.24 -8.98
C ASN A 190 6.65 17.55 -8.33
N LEU A 191 5.77 18.21 -7.59
CA LEU A 191 6.11 19.41 -6.82
C LEU A 191 7.01 19.06 -5.63
N ALA A 192 6.70 18.01 -4.88
CA ALA A 192 7.46 17.59 -3.70
C ALA A 192 8.83 16.99 -4.04
N TYR A 193 8.92 16.31 -5.20
CA TYR A 193 10.11 15.61 -5.66
C TYR A 193 10.38 16.00 -7.12
N PRO A 194 10.90 17.19 -7.43
CA PRO A 194 11.10 17.61 -8.82
C PRO A 194 12.13 16.72 -9.54
N LYS A 195 11.98 16.59 -10.86
CA LYS A 195 13.03 15.97 -11.69
C LYS A 195 14.26 16.90 -11.65
N LYS A 196 15.44 16.31 -11.48
CA LYS A 196 16.73 17.02 -11.65
C LYS A 196 17.10 17.06 -13.13
#